data_AF-A0A1Y6CEI9-F1
#
_entry.id   AF-A0A1Y6CEI9-F1
#
_cell.length_a   1.000
_cell.length_b   1.000
_cell.length_c   1.000
_cell.angle_alpha   90.00
_cell.angle_beta   90.00
_cell.angle_gamma   90.00
#
_symmetry.space_group_name_H-M   'P 1'
#
loop_
_entity.id
_entity.type
_entity.pdbx_description
1 polymer ?
#
loop_
_entity_poly.entity_id
_entity_poly.type
_entity_poly.pdbx_seq_one_letter_code
_entity_poly.pdbx_strand_id
1 'polypeptide(L)'
;MKSTITHEKCGGLKQLGAMSDNTHIHPVEWPSVDESLPVEEGGPVARTGFNYQDEIAVGFLLDMLERSDIEKIHCETHDDILVVRTHESAAERIAEFVQVKAGEPKHLWSVAGLCQRKKSKPGTSIFEISLARDKYKETALFRIVTLRDVDNDLKLLTYGADAPARQPECDDCKALLAAIEKRCPGSKSEKGNCTDYWITNCHWDVRHSEAAIKRENLLRLIKISNSEGRTLLFDQAELLLIELRRRAKAAGDAKPKSKWHEKIITQSTLRSWWEQRMEELVTGVSAPSGGKLKRKMEDAELPQDLVALALDLRRRYAKSSRTSRYMEAELGETLRDRVEAEVLSLRSKLIAGELDLDGPSFHALCVARLDKINAAREPGADDRSAFLKGCMYDIADRCMMRFVRPQ
;
A
#
# COMPACT_ATOMS: atom_id res chain seq x y z
N MET A 1 -1.52 6.61 -36.59
CA MET A 1 -1.82 7.96 -37.14
C MET A 1 -1.75 8.94 -35.99
N LYS A 2 -0.81 9.89 -36.03
CA LYS A 2 -0.64 10.91 -35.00
C LYS A 2 -1.77 11.94 -35.12
N SER A 3 -2.53 12.14 -34.05
CA SER A 3 -3.43 13.29 -33.90
C SER A 3 -2.80 14.25 -32.92
N THR A 4 -2.25 15.34 -33.44
CA THR A 4 -1.78 16.48 -32.65
C THR A 4 -3.02 17.30 -32.30
N ILE A 5 -3.47 17.23 -31.05
CA ILE A 5 -4.58 18.06 -30.57
C ILE A 5 -4.03 19.46 -30.29
N THR A 6 -4.39 20.40 -31.15
CA THR A 6 -4.23 21.83 -30.91
C THR A 6 -5.28 22.30 -29.90
N HIS A 7 -4.85 22.81 -28.75
CA HIS A 7 -5.70 23.47 -27.77
C HIS A 7 -6.28 24.77 -28.35
N GLU A 8 -7.58 24.77 -28.64
CA GLU A 8 -8.33 26.00 -28.87
C GLU A 8 -8.51 26.75 -27.53
N LYS A 9 -8.02 27.99 -27.50
CA LYS A 9 -8.25 28.93 -26.41
C LYS A 9 -9.75 29.19 -26.29
N CYS A 10 -10.31 28.94 -25.11
CA CYS A 10 -11.66 29.40 -24.73
C CYS A 10 -11.77 30.92 -24.93
N GLY A 11 -12.47 31.33 -25.99
CA GLY A 11 -12.64 32.71 -26.39
C GLY A 11 -13.79 33.40 -25.67
N GLY A 12 -13.51 34.58 -25.12
CA GLY A 12 -14.49 35.64 -24.87
C GLY A 12 -14.01 36.90 -25.59
N LEU A 13 -14.63 37.22 -26.72
CA LEU A 13 -14.35 38.41 -27.53
C LEU A 13 -14.80 39.68 -26.80
N LYS A 14 -13.85 40.57 -26.49
CA LYS A 14 -14.04 42.02 -26.53
C LYS A 14 -12.80 42.65 -27.17
N GLN A 15 -12.97 43.14 -28.40
CA GLN A 15 -12.01 44.02 -29.07
C GLN A 15 -11.87 45.33 -28.29
N LEU A 16 -10.64 45.76 -28.01
CA LEU A 16 -10.24 47.16 -27.89
C LEU A 16 -8.69 47.25 -27.84
N GLY A 17 -8.12 48.03 -28.76
CA GLY A 17 -6.85 48.73 -28.58
C GLY A 17 -5.56 47.96 -28.87
N ALA A 18 -4.96 48.24 -30.03
CA ALA A 18 -3.57 47.87 -30.31
C ALA A 18 -2.61 48.66 -29.40
N MET A 19 -1.85 47.95 -28.56
CA MET A 19 -0.57 48.41 -28.02
C MET A 19 0.40 47.25 -28.10
N SER A 20 1.44 47.43 -28.91
CA SER A 20 2.59 46.54 -29.01
C SER A 20 3.39 46.61 -27.71
N ASP A 21 3.20 45.62 -26.84
CA ASP A 21 4.08 45.42 -25.69
C ASP A 21 4.91 44.16 -25.92
N ASN A 22 6.18 44.38 -26.24
CA ASN A 22 7.16 43.33 -26.48
C ASN A 22 7.67 42.81 -25.11
N THR A 23 6.78 42.23 -24.32
CA THR A 23 7.16 41.47 -23.14
C THR A 23 7.74 40.14 -23.61
N HIS A 24 9.08 40.01 -23.53
CA HIS A 24 9.73 38.71 -23.51
C HIS A 24 9.17 37.92 -22.33
N ILE A 25 8.19 37.05 -22.61
CA ILE A 25 7.67 36.09 -21.65
C ILE A 25 8.78 35.07 -21.44
N HIS A 26 9.50 35.18 -20.33
CA HIS A 26 10.36 34.08 -19.88
C HIS A 26 9.47 32.83 -19.74
N PRO A 27 9.82 31.69 -20.36
CA PRO A 27 9.05 30.47 -20.17
C PRO A 27 9.05 30.14 -18.68
N VAL A 28 7.86 29.95 -18.11
CA VAL A 28 7.72 29.54 -16.70
C VAL A 28 8.34 28.15 -16.58
N GLU A 29 9.47 28.07 -15.88
CA GLU A 29 10.12 26.80 -15.58
C GLU A 29 9.43 26.18 -14.35
N TRP A 30 8.71 25.08 -14.57
CA TRP A 30 8.02 24.37 -13.50
C TRP A 30 8.99 23.45 -12.76
N PRO A 31 8.96 23.42 -11.41
CA PRO A 31 9.79 22.50 -10.65
C PRO A 31 9.29 21.06 -10.79
N SER A 32 10.17 20.08 -10.56
CA SER A 32 9.73 18.68 -10.41
C SER A 32 8.93 18.48 -9.11
N VAL A 33 8.05 17.49 -9.12
CA VAL A 33 7.53 16.88 -7.88
C VAL A 33 8.65 16.39 -6.94
N ASP A 34 9.83 16.09 -7.49
CA ASP A 34 11.00 15.61 -6.73
C ASP A 34 11.74 16.73 -5.99
N GLU A 35 11.69 17.94 -6.54
CA GLU A 35 12.43 19.12 -6.08
C GLU A 35 11.56 20.00 -5.17
N SER A 36 10.26 19.74 -5.12
CA SER A 36 9.28 20.55 -4.41
C SER A 36 8.89 19.94 -3.08
N LEU A 37 8.95 20.72 -1.99
CA LEU A 37 8.39 20.32 -0.71
C LEU A 37 6.85 20.40 -0.73
N PRO A 38 6.14 19.55 0.04
CA PRO A 38 4.69 19.62 0.16
C PRO A 38 4.22 20.95 0.72
N VAL A 39 3.10 21.44 0.17
CA VAL A 39 2.47 22.70 0.61
C VAL A 39 1.59 22.50 1.85
N GLU A 40 1.08 21.29 2.08
CA GLU A 40 0.25 20.94 3.24
C GLU A 40 0.91 19.80 4.02
N GLU A 41 1.01 19.95 5.34
CA GLU A 41 1.45 18.89 6.24
C GLU A 41 0.22 18.18 6.81
N GLY A 42 0.12 16.86 6.59
CA GLY A 42 -0.78 16.02 7.37
C GLY A 42 -0.43 16.13 8.85
N GLY A 43 -1.43 16.30 9.71
CA GLY A 43 -1.20 16.51 11.15
C GLY A 43 -0.36 15.38 11.77
N PRO A 44 0.65 15.69 12.60
CA PRO A 44 1.55 14.71 13.21
C PRO A 44 0.85 14.02 14.38
N VAL A 45 -0.09 13.12 14.07
CA VAL A 45 -0.60 12.17 15.05
C VAL A 45 0.16 10.88 14.83
N ALA A 46 0.95 10.45 15.80
CA ALA A 46 1.50 9.09 15.80
C ALA A 46 0.31 8.12 15.83
N ARG A 47 0.01 7.50 14.68
CA ARG A 47 -1.15 6.61 14.52
C ARG A 47 -0.74 5.19 14.93
N THR A 48 -1.52 4.53 15.78
CA THR A 48 -1.36 3.11 16.12
C THR A 48 -1.90 2.23 14.98
N GLY A 49 -1.11 1.24 14.53
CA GLY A 49 -1.50 0.31 13.46
C GLY A 49 -1.36 0.85 12.03
N PHE A 50 -1.84 0.06 11.05
CA PHE A 50 -1.92 0.42 9.63
C PHE A 50 -3.32 0.94 9.30
N ASN A 51 -3.42 1.99 8.48
CA ASN A 51 -4.71 2.54 8.05
C ASN A 51 -5.05 2.17 6.59
N TYR A 52 -6.22 2.59 6.13
CA TYR A 52 -6.68 2.35 4.76
C TYR A 52 -5.73 2.93 3.69
N GLN A 53 -5.16 4.11 3.93
CA GLN A 53 -4.21 4.76 3.01
C GLN A 53 -2.91 3.96 2.89
N ASP A 54 -2.39 3.41 3.99
CA ASP A 54 -1.24 2.50 3.98
C ASP A 54 -1.51 1.28 3.10
N GLU A 55 -2.73 0.71 3.17
CA GLU A 55 -3.12 -0.44 2.35
C GLU A 55 -3.21 -0.10 0.86
N ILE A 56 -3.71 1.10 0.52
CA ILE A 56 -3.71 1.59 -0.86
C ILE A 56 -2.28 1.80 -1.36
N ALA A 57 -1.42 2.40 -0.54
CA ALA A 57 0.00 2.60 -0.87
C ALA A 57 0.71 1.26 -1.14
N VAL A 58 0.43 0.23 -0.34
CA VAL A 58 0.93 -1.13 -0.60
C VAL A 58 0.50 -1.64 -1.96
N GLY A 59 -0.75 -1.40 -2.38
CA GLY A 59 -1.21 -1.75 -3.73
C GLY A 59 -0.32 -1.13 -4.83
N PHE A 60 0.08 0.13 -4.68
CA PHE A 60 1.00 0.79 -5.62
C PHE A 60 2.45 0.29 -5.52
N LEU A 61 2.90 -0.13 -4.34
CA LEU A 61 4.20 -0.82 -4.21
C LEU A 61 4.19 -2.15 -4.97
N LEU A 62 3.07 -2.89 -4.94
CA LEU A 62 2.91 -4.10 -5.75
C LEU A 62 2.86 -3.78 -7.24
N ASP A 63 2.16 -2.70 -7.65
CA ASP A 63 2.18 -2.24 -9.04
C ASP A 63 3.63 -1.95 -9.50
N MET A 64 4.46 -1.37 -8.62
CA MET A 64 5.87 -1.05 -8.90
C MET A 64 6.78 -2.29 -8.98
N LEU A 65 6.39 -3.41 -8.37
CA LEU A 65 7.05 -4.70 -8.57
C LEU A 65 6.60 -5.36 -9.89
N GLU A 66 5.34 -5.21 -10.27
CA GLU A 66 4.78 -5.80 -11.49
C GLU A 66 5.14 -5.03 -12.75
N ARG A 67 5.34 -3.71 -12.64
CA ARG A 67 5.50 -2.81 -13.79
C ARG A 67 6.78 -2.01 -13.71
N SER A 68 7.49 -1.95 -14.84
CA SER A 68 8.75 -1.21 -14.95
C SER A 68 8.55 0.30 -15.11
N ASP A 69 7.36 0.76 -15.52
CA ASP A 69 7.06 2.18 -15.78
C ASP A 69 6.92 3.03 -14.51
N ILE A 70 6.76 2.41 -13.33
CA ILE A 70 6.65 3.11 -12.06
C ILE A 70 8.05 3.29 -11.46
N GLU A 71 8.51 4.54 -11.39
CA GLU A 71 9.85 4.86 -10.87
C GLU A 71 9.88 4.86 -9.33
N LYS A 72 8.84 5.44 -8.72
CA LYS A 72 8.76 5.66 -7.27
C LYS A 72 7.37 6.04 -6.80
N ILE A 73 7.14 5.82 -5.52
CA ILE A 73 5.93 6.17 -4.78
C ILE A 73 6.30 7.12 -3.64
N HIS A 74 5.64 8.27 -3.55
CA HIS A 74 5.78 9.17 -2.41
C HIS A 74 4.56 9.03 -1.50
N CYS A 75 4.76 8.90 -0.19
CA CYS A 75 3.69 8.72 0.80
C CYS A 75 3.51 9.99 1.65
N GLU A 76 2.27 10.48 1.79
CA GLU A 76 1.93 11.69 2.58
C GLU A 76 2.81 12.89 2.17
N THR A 77 2.78 13.25 0.88
CA THR A 77 3.57 14.35 0.30
C THR A 77 2.68 15.36 -0.42
N HIS A 78 2.69 15.38 -1.75
CA HIS A 78 1.89 16.27 -2.58
C HIS A 78 0.41 15.88 -2.58
N ASP A 79 0.08 14.64 -2.27
CA ASP A 79 -1.26 14.19 -1.90
C ASP A 79 -1.10 13.01 -0.93
N ASP A 80 -2.17 12.27 -0.66
CA ASP A 80 -2.12 11.07 0.18
C ASP A 80 -1.06 10.08 -0.35
N ILE A 81 -1.02 9.87 -1.67
CA ILE A 81 0.01 9.08 -2.39
C ILE A 81 0.33 9.78 -3.72
N LEU A 82 1.61 9.83 -4.11
CA LEU A 82 2.04 10.26 -5.45
C LEU A 82 2.75 9.10 -6.15
N VAL A 83 2.29 8.75 -7.35
CA VAL A 83 2.93 7.74 -8.21
C VAL A 83 3.66 8.47 -9.33
N VAL A 84 4.97 8.27 -9.42
CA VAL A 84 5.78 8.85 -10.49
C VAL A 84 6.10 7.78 -11.52
N ARG A 85 5.76 8.04 -12.78
CA ARG A 85 5.92 7.10 -13.89
C ARG A 85 6.78 7.70 -15.01
N THR A 86 7.51 6.84 -15.71
CA THR A 86 8.14 7.18 -16.99
C THR A 86 7.30 6.60 -18.13
N HIS A 87 6.99 7.41 -19.14
CA HIS A 87 6.40 6.88 -20.38
C HIS A 87 7.45 6.06 -21.15
N GLU A 88 7.01 5.05 -21.93
CA GLU A 88 7.90 4.16 -22.71
C GLU A 88 8.83 4.93 -23.66
N SER A 89 8.35 6.06 -24.19
CA SER A 89 9.22 7.09 -24.77
C SER A 89 9.74 7.97 -23.62
N ALA A 90 10.92 7.66 -23.10
CA ALA A 90 11.57 8.22 -21.89
C ALA A 90 11.68 9.76 -21.76
N ALA A 91 11.03 10.54 -22.63
CA ALA A 91 10.97 12.00 -22.62
C ALA A 91 9.86 12.59 -21.72
N GLU A 92 8.81 11.84 -21.37
CA GLU A 92 7.69 12.36 -20.56
C GLU A 92 7.53 11.60 -19.24
N ARG A 93 7.53 12.35 -18.13
CA ARG A 93 7.24 11.82 -16.79
C ARG A 93 5.84 12.24 -16.38
N ILE A 94 5.15 11.31 -15.73
CA ILE A 94 3.79 11.48 -15.22
C ILE A 94 3.84 11.50 -13.70
N ALA A 95 3.09 12.42 -13.11
CA ALA A 95 2.83 12.51 -11.69
C ALA A 95 1.34 12.23 -11.46
N GLU A 96 1.02 11.04 -10.96
CA GLU A 96 -0.35 10.65 -10.62
C GLU A 96 -0.62 10.95 -9.14
N PHE A 97 -1.40 12.00 -8.89
CA PHE A 97 -1.81 12.46 -7.56
C PHE A 97 -3.01 11.65 -7.10
N VAL A 98 -2.78 10.77 -6.12
CA VAL A 98 -3.79 9.87 -5.59
C VAL A 98 -4.31 10.40 -4.27
N GLN A 99 -5.61 10.65 -4.22
CA GLN A 99 -6.32 11.08 -3.03
C GLN A 99 -7.22 9.96 -2.50
N VAL A 100 -6.98 9.52 -1.27
CA VAL A 100 -7.64 8.40 -0.62
C VAL A 100 -8.72 8.91 0.33
N LYS A 101 -9.97 8.48 0.09
CA LYS A 101 -11.12 8.80 0.93
C LYS A 101 -11.58 7.54 1.65
N ALA A 102 -11.00 7.32 2.83
CA ALA A 102 -11.30 6.19 3.71
C ALA A 102 -12.68 6.27 4.39
N GLY A 103 -13.32 7.45 4.38
CA GLY A 103 -14.65 7.61 4.96
C GLY A 103 -15.73 6.95 4.11
N GLU A 104 -16.71 6.32 4.77
CA GLU A 104 -17.94 5.84 4.13
C GLU A 104 -19.05 6.89 4.31
N PRO A 105 -19.23 7.82 3.36
CA PRO A 105 -20.40 8.70 3.39
C PRO A 105 -21.68 7.86 3.33
N LYS A 106 -22.74 8.33 4.00
CA LYS A 106 -24.08 7.69 3.97
C LYS A 106 -24.66 7.61 2.55
N HIS A 107 -24.17 8.46 1.65
CA HIS A 107 -24.64 8.59 0.27
C HIS A 107 -23.50 8.26 -0.70
N LEU A 108 -23.86 7.95 -1.95
CA LEU A 108 -22.88 7.82 -3.03
C LEU A 108 -22.11 9.14 -3.22
N TRP A 109 -20.88 9.03 -3.70
CA TRP A 109 -20.11 10.21 -4.09
C TRP A 109 -20.79 10.89 -5.27
N SER A 110 -21.00 12.20 -5.16
CA SER A 110 -21.71 13.00 -6.16
C SER A 110 -20.90 14.21 -6.57
N VAL A 111 -21.24 14.82 -7.70
CA VAL A 111 -20.66 16.09 -8.15
C VAL A 111 -20.80 17.18 -7.07
N ALA A 112 -21.89 17.17 -6.30
CA ALA A 112 -22.08 18.09 -5.18
C ALA A 112 -21.04 17.90 -4.08
N GLY A 113 -20.76 16.66 -3.68
CA GLY A 113 -19.74 16.33 -2.68
C GLY A 113 -18.32 16.60 -3.18
N LEU A 114 -18.04 16.27 -4.45
CA LEU A 114 -16.77 16.54 -5.12
C LEU A 114 -16.44 18.05 -5.14
N CYS A 115 -17.44 18.88 -5.45
CA CYS A 115 -17.30 20.34 -5.53
C CYS A 115 -17.61 21.06 -4.20
N GLN A 116 -17.79 20.34 -3.09
CA GLN A 116 -18.15 20.96 -1.82
C GLN A 116 -16.98 21.74 -1.23
N ARG A 117 -17.09 23.06 -1.20
CA ARG A 117 -16.11 23.96 -0.59
C ARG A 117 -16.23 23.99 0.93
N LYS A 118 -15.10 23.87 1.64
CA LYS A 118 -15.04 24.06 3.09
C LYS A 118 -15.35 25.51 3.43
N LYS A 119 -16.37 25.75 4.25
CA LYS A 119 -16.85 27.11 4.61
C LYS A 119 -17.09 28.00 3.37
N SER A 120 -17.54 27.41 2.26
CA SER A 120 -17.77 28.07 0.97
C SER A 120 -16.54 28.75 0.35
N LYS A 121 -15.33 28.48 0.85
CA LYS A 121 -14.09 29.08 0.36
C LYS A 121 -13.64 28.47 -0.98
N PRO A 122 -13.44 29.25 -2.05
CA PRO A 122 -12.84 28.75 -3.30
C PRO A 122 -11.48 28.09 -3.08
N GLY A 123 -11.18 27.07 -3.89
CA GLY A 123 -9.93 26.32 -3.80
C GLY A 123 -9.90 25.27 -2.69
N THR A 124 -11.03 24.92 -2.08
CA THR A 124 -11.07 23.99 -0.92
C THR A 124 -11.91 22.74 -1.14
N SER A 125 -12.58 22.62 -2.29
CA SER A 125 -13.25 21.38 -2.67
C SER A 125 -12.24 20.31 -3.11
N ILE A 126 -12.68 19.04 -3.15
CA ILE A 126 -11.85 17.93 -3.61
C ILE A 126 -11.38 18.18 -5.04
N PHE A 127 -12.30 18.57 -5.93
CA PHE A 127 -11.97 18.90 -7.32
C PHE A 127 -10.94 20.03 -7.43
N GLU A 128 -11.16 21.15 -6.74
CA GLU A 128 -10.24 22.29 -6.85
C GLU A 128 -8.85 21.98 -6.29
N ILE A 129 -8.77 21.26 -5.16
CA ILE A 129 -7.49 20.86 -4.56
C ILE A 129 -6.75 19.90 -5.51
N SER A 130 -7.48 18.94 -6.10
CA SER A 130 -6.93 17.99 -7.06
C SER A 130 -6.38 18.69 -8.29
N LEU A 131 -7.18 19.55 -8.95
CA LEU A 131 -6.75 20.34 -10.11
C LEU A 131 -5.56 21.26 -9.79
N ALA A 132 -5.48 21.82 -8.58
CA ALA A 132 -4.37 22.66 -8.16
C ALA A 132 -3.02 21.91 -8.02
N ARG A 133 -3.00 20.57 -8.08
CA ARG A 133 -1.76 19.79 -8.14
C ARG A 133 -1.07 19.84 -9.50
N ASP A 134 -1.76 20.27 -10.55
CA ASP A 134 -1.16 20.52 -11.85
C ASP A 134 -0.35 21.83 -11.86
N LYS A 135 0.86 21.72 -11.31
CA LYS A 135 1.81 22.83 -11.12
C LYS A 135 3.29 22.40 -11.13
N TYR A 136 3.56 21.16 -11.51
CA TYR A 136 4.91 20.60 -11.59
C TYR A 136 5.27 20.27 -13.03
N LYS A 137 6.55 20.09 -13.36
CA LYS A 137 6.95 19.82 -14.76
C LYS A 137 6.36 18.54 -15.33
N GLU A 138 6.05 17.55 -14.49
CA GLU A 138 5.40 16.31 -14.88
C GLU A 138 3.95 16.53 -15.36
N THR A 139 3.48 15.65 -16.25
CA THR A 139 2.08 15.60 -16.67
C THR A 139 1.24 15.08 -15.50
N ALA A 140 0.22 15.84 -15.11
CA ALA A 140 -0.60 15.51 -13.95
C ALA A 140 -1.72 14.54 -14.31
N LEU A 141 -1.75 13.38 -13.63
CA LEU A 141 -2.92 12.52 -13.56
C LEU A 141 -3.54 12.61 -12.17
N PHE A 142 -4.83 12.37 -12.08
CA PHE A 142 -5.56 12.46 -10.81
C PHE A 142 -6.25 11.14 -10.53
N ARG A 143 -6.13 10.63 -9.30
CA ARG A 143 -6.88 9.45 -8.88
C ARG A 143 -7.61 9.72 -7.58
N ILE A 144 -8.89 9.41 -7.54
CA ILE A 144 -9.67 9.43 -6.30
C ILE A 144 -9.99 7.99 -5.92
N VAL A 145 -9.59 7.57 -4.72
CA VAL A 145 -9.82 6.20 -4.21
C VAL A 145 -10.88 6.24 -3.12
N THR A 146 -11.98 5.50 -3.28
CA THR A 146 -13.10 5.49 -2.32
C THR A 146 -13.54 4.08 -1.97
N LEU A 147 -14.05 3.87 -0.75
CA LEU A 147 -14.78 2.65 -0.39
C LEU A 147 -16.20 2.65 -0.99
N ARG A 148 -16.89 3.78 -0.86
CA ARG A 148 -18.25 3.97 -1.38
C ARG A 148 -18.21 4.24 -2.88
N ASP A 149 -19.20 3.70 -3.61
CA ASP A 149 -19.39 3.95 -5.04
C ASP A 149 -19.83 5.39 -5.31
N VAL A 150 -19.75 5.76 -6.58
CA VAL A 150 -20.17 7.04 -7.13
C VAL A 150 -21.62 6.98 -7.62
N ASP A 151 -22.26 8.14 -7.72
CA ASP A 151 -23.53 8.28 -8.43
C ASP A 151 -23.34 8.21 -9.96
N ASN A 152 -24.45 8.25 -10.69
CA ASN A 152 -24.44 8.12 -12.15
C ASN A 152 -23.64 9.25 -12.83
N ASP A 153 -23.69 10.47 -12.29
CA ASP A 153 -23.03 11.64 -12.87
C ASP A 153 -21.50 11.48 -12.88
N LEU A 154 -20.95 10.78 -11.90
CA LEU A 154 -19.51 10.51 -11.78
C LEU A 154 -19.10 9.15 -12.33
N LYS A 155 -20.05 8.30 -12.76
CA LYS A 155 -19.76 6.90 -13.14
C LYS A 155 -18.77 6.80 -14.28
N LEU A 156 -18.80 7.74 -15.21
CA LEU A 156 -17.85 7.76 -16.33
C LEU A 156 -16.40 7.79 -15.87
N LEU A 157 -16.07 8.44 -14.74
CA LEU A 157 -14.71 8.52 -14.22
C LEU A 157 -14.17 7.17 -13.70
N THR A 158 -15.04 6.18 -13.49
CA THR A 158 -14.65 4.81 -13.08
C THR A 158 -14.18 3.94 -14.25
N TYR A 159 -14.35 4.42 -15.49
CA TYR A 159 -13.87 3.73 -16.68
C TYR A 159 -12.43 4.12 -17.01
N GLY A 160 -11.71 3.21 -17.67
CA GLY A 160 -10.38 3.48 -18.22
C GLY A 160 -10.40 4.69 -19.16
N ALA A 161 -9.31 5.47 -19.18
CA ALA A 161 -9.25 6.75 -19.91
C ALA A 161 -9.50 6.62 -21.42
N ASP A 162 -9.26 5.44 -21.99
CA ASP A 162 -9.48 5.09 -23.39
C ASP A 162 -10.92 4.62 -23.70
N ALA A 163 -11.78 4.46 -22.70
CA ALA A 163 -13.15 4.01 -22.90
C ALA A 163 -13.95 5.00 -23.76
N PRO A 164 -14.85 4.53 -24.66
CA PRO A 164 -15.67 5.41 -25.48
C PRO A 164 -16.50 6.43 -24.68
N ALA A 165 -16.98 6.04 -23.50
CA ALA A 165 -17.72 6.92 -22.59
C ALA A 165 -16.88 8.08 -22.00
N ARG A 166 -15.55 8.04 -22.14
CA ARG A 166 -14.61 9.08 -21.70
C ARG A 166 -14.27 10.09 -22.79
N GLN A 167 -14.71 9.88 -24.03
CA GLN A 167 -14.42 10.80 -25.13
C GLN A 167 -15.06 12.17 -24.85
N PRO A 168 -14.36 13.29 -25.09
CA PRO A 168 -14.86 14.63 -24.79
C PRO A 168 -16.20 14.96 -25.46
N GLU A 169 -16.48 14.35 -26.61
CA GLU A 169 -17.68 14.57 -27.40
C GLU A 169 -18.91 13.84 -26.85
N CYS A 170 -18.71 12.87 -25.94
CA CYS A 170 -19.79 12.10 -25.31
C CYS A 170 -20.71 13.01 -24.47
N ASP A 171 -22.01 12.74 -24.52
CA ASP A 171 -23.02 13.53 -23.78
C ASP A 171 -22.80 13.47 -22.26
N ASP A 172 -22.41 12.31 -21.72
CA ASP A 172 -22.11 12.15 -20.29
C ASP A 172 -20.90 13.00 -19.87
N CYS A 173 -19.86 13.08 -20.73
CA CYS A 173 -18.67 13.87 -20.46
C CYS A 173 -19.00 15.38 -20.46
N LYS A 174 -19.78 15.84 -21.45
CA LYS A 174 -20.28 17.23 -21.52
C LYS A 174 -21.18 17.57 -20.33
N ALA A 175 -22.05 16.64 -19.92
CA ALA A 175 -22.93 16.83 -18.77
C ALA A 175 -22.13 16.96 -17.47
N LEU A 176 -21.12 16.11 -17.26
CA LEU A 176 -20.24 16.20 -16.09
C LEU A 176 -19.44 17.51 -16.08
N LEU A 177 -18.88 17.91 -17.23
CA LEU A 177 -18.17 19.19 -17.38
C LEU A 177 -19.06 20.36 -16.94
N ALA A 178 -20.27 20.46 -17.52
CA ALA A 178 -21.22 21.50 -17.18
C ALA A 178 -21.64 21.47 -15.69
N ALA A 179 -21.80 20.27 -15.11
CA ALA A 179 -22.18 20.11 -13.71
C ALA A 179 -21.08 20.59 -12.75
N ILE A 180 -19.81 20.29 -13.04
CA ILE A 180 -18.67 20.76 -12.25
C ILE A 180 -18.50 22.28 -12.42
N GLU A 181 -18.51 22.81 -13.65
CA GLU A 181 -18.34 24.23 -13.91
C GLU A 181 -19.43 25.10 -13.26
N LYS A 182 -20.66 24.60 -13.22
CA LYS A 182 -21.76 25.28 -12.52
C LYS A 182 -21.48 25.46 -11.02
N ARG A 183 -20.74 24.54 -10.41
CA ARG A 183 -20.42 24.57 -8.96
C ARG A 183 -19.09 25.24 -8.64
N CYS A 184 -18.10 25.05 -9.51
CA CYS A 184 -16.75 25.58 -9.39
C CYS A 184 -16.39 26.38 -10.65
N PRO A 185 -17.04 27.53 -10.89
CA PRO A 185 -16.84 28.28 -12.13
C PRO A 185 -15.43 28.87 -12.20
N GLY A 186 -14.81 28.73 -13.38
CA GLY A 186 -13.51 29.33 -13.69
C GLY A 186 -12.31 28.73 -12.95
N SER A 187 -12.45 27.54 -12.36
CA SER A 187 -11.33 26.81 -11.75
C SER A 187 -10.25 26.48 -12.78
N LYS A 188 -9.00 26.84 -12.46
CA LYS A 188 -7.82 26.58 -13.28
C LYS A 188 -6.65 26.12 -12.43
N SER A 189 -5.80 25.25 -12.97
CA SER A 189 -4.51 24.93 -12.41
C SER A 189 -3.50 26.08 -12.60
N GLU A 190 -2.33 25.98 -11.98
CA GLU A 190 -1.25 26.96 -12.17
C GLU A 190 -0.72 26.93 -13.61
N LYS A 191 -0.80 25.79 -14.30
CA LYS A 191 -0.50 25.68 -15.74
C LYS A 191 -1.62 26.19 -16.65
N GLY A 192 -2.75 26.62 -16.09
CA GLY A 192 -3.91 27.13 -16.84
C GLY A 192 -4.86 26.06 -17.37
N ASN A 193 -4.65 24.79 -17.02
CA ASN A 193 -5.57 23.70 -17.35
C ASN A 193 -6.89 23.83 -16.58
N CYS A 194 -7.99 23.43 -17.20
CA CYS A 194 -9.34 23.65 -16.69
C CYS A 194 -10.05 22.33 -16.33
N THR A 195 -11.36 22.38 -16.12
CA THR A 195 -12.18 21.23 -15.72
C THR A 195 -12.14 20.06 -16.72
N ASP A 196 -12.11 20.36 -18.02
CA ASP A 196 -12.00 19.38 -19.10
C ASP A 196 -10.70 18.56 -19.01
N TYR A 197 -9.59 19.22 -18.71
CA TYR A 197 -8.31 18.56 -18.47
C TYR A 197 -8.40 17.62 -17.26
N TRP A 198 -9.01 18.07 -16.16
CA TRP A 198 -9.19 17.23 -14.98
C TRP A 198 -10.05 16.01 -15.28
N ILE A 199 -11.20 16.17 -15.96
CA ILE A 199 -12.08 15.05 -16.34
C ILE A 199 -11.34 14.05 -17.23
N THR A 200 -10.55 14.53 -18.18
CA THR A 200 -9.77 13.68 -19.10
C THR A 200 -8.70 12.87 -18.34
N ASN A 201 -8.03 13.50 -17.37
CA ASN A 201 -6.88 12.92 -16.67
C ASN A 201 -7.22 12.33 -15.28
N CYS A 202 -8.51 12.30 -14.91
CA CYS A 202 -8.96 11.76 -13.62
C CYS A 202 -9.46 10.32 -13.74
N HIS A 203 -9.09 9.46 -12.79
CA HIS A 203 -9.67 8.13 -12.62
C HIS A 203 -10.27 7.98 -11.22
N TRP A 204 -11.48 7.46 -11.14
CA TRP A 204 -12.15 7.16 -9.88
C TRP A 204 -12.09 5.67 -9.56
N ASP A 205 -11.25 5.31 -8.60
CA ASP A 205 -10.94 3.94 -8.19
C ASP A 205 -11.82 3.55 -6.98
N VAL A 206 -12.92 2.88 -7.26
CA VAL A 206 -13.85 2.41 -6.22
C VAL A 206 -13.42 1.03 -5.73
N ARG A 207 -13.06 0.94 -4.45
CA ARG A 207 -12.64 -0.32 -3.80
C ARG A 207 -13.57 -0.65 -2.64
N HIS A 208 -14.64 -1.37 -2.93
CA HIS A 208 -15.78 -1.58 -2.03
C HIS A 208 -15.51 -2.14 -0.63
N SER A 209 -14.33 -2.69 -0.35
CA SER A 209 -14.02 -3.29 0.95
C SER A 209 -12.51 -3.31 1.23
N GLU A 210 -12.11 -2.76 2.37
CA GLU A 210 -10.73 -2.86 2.86
C GLU A 210 -10.28 -4.33 3.02
N ALA A 211 -11.16 -5.20 3.50
CA ALA A 211 -10.86 -6.62 3.63
C ALA A 211 -10.61 -7.30 2.28
N ALA A 212 -11.33 -6.87 1.22
CA ALA A 212 -11.09 -7.35 -0.13
C ALA A 212 -9.73 -6.89 -0.66
N ILE A 213 -9.37 -5.63 -0.45
CA ILE A 213 -8.06 -5.08 -0.87
C ILE A 213 -6.92 -5.83 -0.19
N LYS A 214 -7.01 -6.08 1.13
CA LYS A 214 -6.00 -6.85 1.87
C LYS A 214 -5.79 -8.23 1.27
N ARG A 215 -6.89 -8.90 0.91
CA ARG A 215 -6.88 -10.24 0.30
C ARG A 215 -6.32 -10.21 -1.12
N GLU A 216 -6.68 -9.18 -1.89
CA GLU A 216 -6.17 -8.96 -3.24
C GLU A 216 -4.65 -8.71 -3.24
N ASN A 217 -4.16 -7.81 -2.37
CA ASN A 217 -2.74 -7.54 -2.21
C ASN A 217 -1.96 -8.81 -1.85
N LEU A 218 -2.50 -9.66 -0.97
CA LEU A 218 -1.91 -10.95 -0.62
C LEU A 218 -1.81 -11.89 -1.84
N LEU A 219 -2.90 -12.02 -2.60
CA LEU A 219 -2.94 -12.84 -3.81
C LEU A 219 -1.98 -12.31 -4.89
N ARG A 220 -1.89 -10.99 -5.05
CA ARG A 220 -0.96 -10.34 -5.98
C ARG A 220 0.49 -10.65 -5.61
N LEU A 221 0.85 -10.57 -4.33
CA LEU A 221 2.21 -10.90 -3.88
C LEU A 221 2.62 -12.35 -4.22
N ILE A 222 1.69 -13.31 -4.03
CA ILE A 222 1.90 -14.70 -4.42
C ILE A 222 2.07 -14.83 -5.94
N LYS A 223 1.24 -14.12 -6.73
CA LYS A 223 1.34 -14.11 -8.19
C LYS A 223 2.67 -13.53 -8.69
N ILE A 224 3.13 -12.42 -8.11
CA ILE A 224 4.42 -11.80 -8.44
C ILE A 224 5.55 -12.81 -8.24
N SER A 225 5.62 -13.43 -7.07
CA SER A 225 6.61 -14.47 -6.78
C SER A 225 6.57 -15.61 -7.80
N ASN A 226 5.38 -16.13 -8.09
CA ASN A 226 5.22 -17.24 -9.03
C ASN A 226 5.66 -16.85 -10.45
N SER A 227 5.39 -15.62 -10.88
CA SER A 227 5.82 -15.10 -12.19
C SER A 227 7.34 -15.01 -12.33
N GLU A 228 8.04 -14.88 -11.20
CA GLU A 228 9.51 -14.86 -11.12
C GLU A 228 10.10 -16.27 -10.85
N GLY A 229 9.28 -17.32 -10.95
CA GLY A 229 9.72 -18.71 -10.77
C GLY A 229 9.98 -19.12 -9.32
N ARG A 230 9.50 -18.33 -8.35
CA ARG A 230 9.67 -18.59 -6.91
C ARG A 230 8.32 -18.88 -6.28
N THR A 231 8.25 -19.84 -5.36
CA THR A 231 7.00 -20.17 -4.67
C THR A 231 6.98 -19.55 -3.28
N LEU A 232 5.98 -18.68 -3.03
CA LEU A 232 5.65 -18.22 -1.69
C LEU A 232 4.54 -19.07 -1.09
N LEU A 233 4.77 -19.56 0.12
CA LEU A 233 3.70 -20.09 0.97
C LEU A 233 2.83 -18.94 1.50
N PHE A 234 1.59 -19.25 1.86
CA PHE A 234 0.61 -18.27 2.34
C PHE A 234 1.16 -17.42 3.50
N ASP A 235 1.68 -18.05 4.55
CA ASP A 235 2.29 -17.36 5.70
C ASP A 235 3.46 -16.45 5.34
N GLN A 236 4.27 -16.86 4.35
CA GLN A 236 5.40 -16.07 3.91
C GLN A 236 4.91 -14.82 3.19
N ALA A 237 3.88 -14.95 2.34
CA ALA A 237 3.25 -13.84 1.68
C ALA A 237 2.57 -12.89 2.69
N GLU A 238 1.89 -13.39 3.72
CA GLU A 238 1.31 -12.54 4.77
C GLU A 238 2.37 -11.74 5.53
N LEU A 239 3.49 -12.37 5.88
CA LEU A 239 4.61 -11.69 6.54
C LEU A 239 5.22 -10.59 5.66
N LEU A 240 5.47 -10.88 4.39
CA LEU A 240 6.00 -9.89 3.44
C LEU A 240 5.01 -8.75 3.21
N LEU A 241 3.71 -9.03 3.18
CA LEU A 241 2.67 -8.00 3.05
C LEU A 241 2.64 -7.08 4.28
N ILE A 242 2.82 -7.62 5.48
CA ILE A 242 2.97 -6.82 6.70
C ILE A 242 4.24 -5.94 6.64
N GLU A 243 5.35 -6.46 6.12
CA GLU A 243 6.57 -5.66 5.93
C GLU A 243 6.36 -4.51 4.92
N LEU A 244 5.64 -4.75 3.82
CA LEU A 244 5.25 -3.70 2.87
C LEU A 244 4.38 -2.62 3.52
N ARG A 245 3.39 -3.01 4.33
CA ARG A 245 2.56 -2.06 5.10
C ARG A 245 3.41 -1.19 6.02
N ARG A 246 4.40 -1.78 6.70
CA ARG A 246 5.33 -1.03 7.53
C ARG A 246 6.17 -0.05 6.72
N ARG A 247 6.66 -0.46 5.54
CA ARG A 247 7.41 0.45 4.64
C ARG A 247 6.56 1.64 4.22
N ALA A 248 5.31 1.39 3.79
CA ALA A 248 4.37 2.46 3.43
C ALA A 248 4.09 3.40 4.61
N LYS A 249 3.79 2.84 5.79
CA LYS A 249 3.55 3.62 7.01
C LYS A 249 4.78 4.44 7.43
N ALA A 250 5.96 3.84 7.43
CA ALA A 250 7.20 4.54 7.80
C ALA A 250 7.50 5.70 6.85
N ALA A 251 7.24 5.52 5.55
CA ALA A 251 7.34 6.60 4.57
C ALA A 251 6.28 7.69 4.81
N GLY A 252 5.04 7.31 5.10
CA GLY A 252 3.98 8.25 5.46
C GLY A 252 4.28 9.07 6.72
N ASP A 253 4.82 8.42 7.77
CA ASP A 253 5.12 9.03 9.06
C ASP A 253 6.44 9.84 9.09
N ALA A 254 7.30 9.70 8.07
CA ALA A 254 8.58 10.42 8.02
C ALA A 254 8.38 11.95 8.01
N LYS A 255 9.33 12.69 8.60
CA LYS A 255 9.22 14.16 8.74
C LYS A 255 9.54 14.86 7.42
N PRO A 256 8.62 15.64 6.81
CA PRO A 256 8.80 16.23 5.49
C PRO A 256 10.05 17.13 5.36
N LYS A 257 10.35 17.95 6.39
CA LYS A 257 11.40 18.97 6.32
C LYS A 257 12.82 18.45 6.54
N SER A 258 12.99 17.42 7.37
CA SER A 258 14.33 16.89 7.73
C SER A 258 14.64 15.56 7.04
N LYS A 259 13.62 14.82 6.61
CA LYS A 259 13.70 13.43 6.13
C LYS A 259 12.80 13.22 4.90
N TRP A 260 12.80 14.17 3.98
CA TRP A 260 11.99 14.14 2.75
C TRP A 260 12.16 12.84 1.96
N HIS A 261 13.41 12.42 1.74
CA HIS A 261 13.72 11.20 0.99
C HIS A 261 13.18 9.93 1.64
N GLU A 262 12.94 9.91 2.95
CA GLU A 262 12.34 8.76 3.66
C GLU A 262 10.85 8.60 3.31
N LYS A 263 10.18 9.64 2.79
CA LYS A 263 8.81 9.57 2.28
C LYS A 263 8.70 8.91 0.90
N ILE A 264 9.82 8.64 0.24
CA ILE A 264 9.89 8.19 -1.15
C ILE A 264 10.42 6.76 -1.18
N ILE A 265 9.64 5.85 -1.73
CA ILE A 265 10.05 4.47 -2.00
C ILE A 265 10.32 4.36 -3.50
N THR A 266 11.58 4.12 -3.88
CA THR A 266 11.97 3.94 -5.29
C THR A 266 11.81 2.50 -5.74
N GLN A 267 11.63 2.29 -7.03
CA GLN A 267 11.58 0.95 -7.64
C GLN A 267 12.86 0.16 -7.33
N SER A 268 14.04 0.80 -7.42
CA SER A 268 15.31 0.15 -7.12
C SER A 268 15.40 -0.35 -5.69
N THR A 269 15.03 0.47 -4.71
CA THR A 269 15.07 0.09 -3.29
C THR A 269 14.04 -0.98 -2.95
N LEU A 270 12.84 -0.91 -3.55
CA LEU A 270 11.81 -1.92 -3.38
C LEU A 270 12.22 -3.26 -4.01
N ARG A 271 12.77 -3.24 -5.22
CA ARG A 271 13.28 -4.43 -5.91
C ARG A 271 14.42 -5.08 -5.13
N SER A 272 15.40 -4.31 -4.64
CA SER A 272 16.48 -4.86 -3.81
C SER A 272 15.95 -5.53 -2.53
N TRP A 273 14.97 -4.92 -1.86
CA TRP A 273 14.32 -5.54 -0.70
C TRP A 273 13.60 -6.84 -1.07
N TRP A 274 12.85 -6.83 -2.18
CA TRP A 274 12.12 -8.01 -2.65
C TRP A 274 13.08 -9.16 -2.95
N GLU A 275 14.13 -8.92 -3.73
CA GLU A 275 15.15 -9.92 -4.05
C GLU A 275 15.82 -10.47 -2.79
N GLN A 276 16.20 -9.60 -1.85
CA GLN A 276 16.79 -10.04 -0.58
C GLN A 276 15.83 -10.96 0.19
N ARG A 277 14.54 -10.60 0.28
CA ARG A 277 13.55 -11.41 1.01
C ARG A 277 13.28 -12.74 0.33
N MET A 278 13.22 -12.75 -0.99
CA MET A 278 13.07 -13.98 -1.76
C MET A 278 14.28 -14.90 -1.59
N GLU A 279 15.50 -14.35 -1.59
CA GLU A 279 16.73 -15.12 -1.34
C GLU A 279 16.78 -15.68 0.10
N GLU A 280 16.40 -14.90 1.10
CA GLU A 280 16.29 -15.35 2.50
C GLU A 280 15.31 -16.53 2.67
N LEU A 281 14.22 -16.52 1.89
CA LEU A 281 13.24 -17.59 1.86
C LEU A 281 13.81 -18.85 1.17
N VAL A 282 14.48 -18.70 0.03
CA VAL A 282 15.07 -19.80 -0.76
C VAL A 282 16.26 -20.44 -0.03
N THR A 283 17.29 -19.66 0.31
CA THR A 283 18.45 -20.12 1.10
C THR A 283 18.03 -20.71 2.42
N GLY A 284 16.92 -20.19 2.94
CA GLY A 284 16.35 -20.63 4.16
C GLY A 284 15.79 -22.05 4.13
N VAL A 285 15.28 -22.53 3.00
CA VAL A 285 14.83 -23.92 2.85
C VAL A 285 16.04 -24.88 2.83
N SER A 286 17.21 -24.40 2.40
CA SER A 286 18.45 -25.19 2.24
C SER A 286 19.33 -25.29 3.49
N ALA A 287 19.01 -24.57 4.57
CA ALA A 287 19.79 -24.63 5.81
C ALA A 287 19.61 -25.99 6.53
N PRO A 288 20.65 -26.54 7.19
CA PRO A 288 20.49 -27.73 8.01
C PRO A 288 19.39 -27.50 9.05
N SER A 289 18.42 -28.41 9.06
CA SER A 289 17.23 -28.42 9.91
C SER A 289 17.49 -27.86 11.32
N GLY A 290 16.88 -26.71 11.67
CA GLY A 290 17.04 -26.03 12.96
C GLY A 290 18.03 -24.86 12.98
N GLY A 291 18.84 -24.67 11.93
CA GLY A 291 19.82 -23.59 11.88
C GLY A 291 19.22 -22.19 11.80
N LYS A 292 17.97 -22.04 11.33
CA LYS A 292 17.25 -20.76 11.32
C LYS A 292 16.66 -20.45 12.67
N LEU A 293 16.00 -21.42 13.29
CA LEU A 293 15.45 -21.28 14.62
C LEU A 293 16.55 -20.83 15.60
N LYS A 294 17.71 -21.49 15.54
CA LYS A 294 18.88 -21.12 16.34
C LYS A 294 19.21 -19.63 16.19
N ARG A 295 19.49 -19.19 14.95
CA ARG A 295 19.82 -17.78 14.67
C ARG A 295 18.73 -16.81 15.14
N LYS A 296 17.46 -17.12 14.90
CA LYS A 296 16.34 -16.25 15.28
C LYS A 296 16.14 -16.12 16.78
N MET A 297 16.47 -17.17 17.54
CA MET A 297 16.44 -17.13 18.99
C MET A 297 17.67 -16.41 19.56
N GLU A 298 18.85 -16.57 18.92
CA GLU A 298 20.06 -15.81 19.25
C GLU A 298 19.89 -14.31 18.97
N ASP A 299 19.30 -13.93 17.82
CA ASP A 299 18.91 -12.55 17.49
C ASP A 299 17.96 -11.95 18.53
N ALA A 300 17.22 -12.80 19.24
CA ALA A 300 16.27 -12.43 20.28
C ALA A 300 16.86 -12.47 21.68
N GLU A 301 18.19 -12.60 21.78
CA GLU A 301 18.94 -12.62 23.04
C GLU A 301 18.46 -13.71 24.02
N LEU A 302 17.94 -14.82 23.47
CA LEU A 302 17.48 -15.94 24.28
C LEU A 302 18.68 -16.76 24.81
N PRO A 303 18.61 -17.26 26.07
CA PRO A 303 19.66 -18.10 26.65
C PRO A 303 19.97 -19.35 25.81
N GLN A 304 21.26 -19.70 25.69
CA GLN A 304 21.73 -20.80 24.82
C GLN A 304 21.16 -22.18 25.21
N ASP A 305 20.89 -22.40 26.49
CA ASP A 305 20.20 -23.60 27.00
C ASP A 305 18.73 -23.66 26.52
N LEU A 306 18.03 -22.53 26.51
CA LEU A 306 16.68 -22.43 25.96
C LEU A 306 16.66 -22.68 24.45
N VAL A 307 17.66 -22.17 23.72
CA VAL A 307 17.82 -22.44 22.28
C VAL A 307 18.01 -23.93 22.02
N ALA A 308 18.85 -24.60 22.81
CA ALA A 308 19.07 -26.04 22.69
C ALA A 308 17.78 -26.85 22.94
N LEU A 309 17.00 -26.48 23.97
CA LEU A 309 15.71 -27.12 24.29
C LEU A 309 14.68 -26.91 23.17
N ALA A 310 14.60 -25.71 22.60
CA ALA A 310 13.70 -25.42 21.49
C ALA A 310 14.04 -26.23 20.23
N LEU A 311 15.34 -26.37 19.92
CA LEU A 311 15.82 -27.22 18.83
C LEU A 311 15.45 -28.69 19.05
N ASP A 312 15.55 -29.19 20.28
CA ASP A 312 15.17 -30.56 20.61
C ASP A 312 13.65 -30.79 20.48
N LEU A 313 12.83 -29.87 21.00
CA LEU A 313 11.37 -29.90 20.85
C LEU A 313 10.95 -29.90 19.38
N ARG A 314 11.58 -29.07 18.56
CA ARG A 314 11.37 -29.05 17.11
C ARG A 314 11.72 -30.40 16.49
N ARG A 315 12.87 -31.00 16.83
CA ARG A 315 13.29 -32.31 16.29
C ARG A 315 12.29 -33.40 16.66
N ARG A 316 11.80 -33.43 17.90
CA ARG A 316 10.78 -34.38 18.36
C ARG A 316 9.47 -34.21 17.59
N TYR A 317 9.01 -32.97 17.39
CA TYR A 317 7.83 -32.66 16.58
C TYR A 317 8.00 -33.09 15.11
N ALA A 318 9.16 -32.80 14.50
CA ALA A 318 9.46 -33.22 13.12
C ALA A 318 9.50 -34.74 12.98
N LYS A 319 9.95 -35.46 14.01
CA LYS A 319 9.93 -36.93 14.04
C LYS A 319 8.49 -37.45 14.16
N SER A 320 7.69 -36.91 15.10
CA SER A 320 6.32 -37.38 15.32
C SER A 320 5.39 -37.11 14.14
N SER A 321 5.52 -35.93 13.51
CA SER A 321 4.74 -35.54 12.33
C SER A 321 5.00 -36.42 11.10
N ARG A 322 6.18 -37.03 10.98
CA ARG A 322 6.53 -37.96 9.88
C ARG A 322 6.08 -39.40 10.12
N THR A 323 5.70 -39.74 11.35
CA THR A 323 5.36 -41.12 11.75
C THR A 323 3.90 -41.30 12.17
N SER A 324 3.05 -40.29 11.99
CA SER A 324 1.69 -40.29 12.57
C SER A 324 0.75 -41.29 11.90
N ARG A 325 -0.10 -41.93 12.72
CA ARG A 325 -1.16 -42.87 12.29
C ARG A 325 -2.42 -42.08 11.91
N TYR A 326 -3.15 -42.56 10.89
CA TYR A 326 -4.27 -41.87 10.23
C TYR A 326 -5.29 -41.14 11.15
N MET A 327 -5.64 -41.66 12.34
CA MET A 327 -6.59 -41.00 13.25
C MET A 327 -5.98 -39.90 14.14
N GLU A 328 -4.68 -39.92 14.40
CA GLU A 328 -3.97 -38.85 15.13
C GLU A 328 -3.61 -37.67 14.21
N ALA A 329 -3.66 -37.88 12.89
CA ALA A 329 -3.31 -36.90 11.88
C ALA A 329 -4.29 -35.72 11.84
N GLU A 330 -5.61 -35.97 11.90
CA GLU A 330 -6.64 -34.92 11.81
C GLU A 330 -6.63 -33.98 13.03
N LEU A 331 -6.47 -34.54 14.24
CA LEU A 331 -6.27 -33.76 15.46
C LEU A 331 -4.93 -33.00 15.43
N GLY A 332 -3.89 -33.63 14.90
CA GLY A 332 -2.57 -33.01 14.73
C GLY A 332 -2.59 -31.82 13.77
N GLU A 333 -3.35 -31.91 12.67
CA GLU A 333 -3.57 -30.80 11.72
C GLU A 333 -4.36 -29.67 12.38
N THR A 334 -5.48 -29.98 13.04
CA THR A 334 -6.29 -28.97 13.74
C THR A 334 -5.47 -28.18 14.78
N LEU A 335 -4.60 -28.88 15.52
CA LEU A 335 -3.72 -28.22 16.49
C LEU A 335 -2.62 -27.40 15.81
N ARG A 336 -2.08 -27.85 14.68
CA ARG A 336 -1.09 -27.11 13.89
C ARG A 336 -1.68 -25.80 13.38
N ASP A 337 -2.86 -25.85 12.76
CA ASP A 337 -3.56 -24.67 12.24
C ASP A 337 -3.81 -23.65 13.36
N ARG A 338 -4.18 -24.14 14.55
CA ARG A 338 -4.37 -23.29 15.72
C ARG A 338 -3.08 -22.64 16.22
N VAL A 339 -1.96 -23.37 16.24
CA VAL A 339 -0.64 -22.81 16.60
C VAL A 339 -0.24 -21.74 15.58
N GLU A 340 -0.40 -22.03 14.30
CA GLU A 340 -0.07 -21.14 13.18
C GLU A 340 -0.85 -19.83 13.27
N ALA A 341 -2.17 -19.90 13.42
CA ALA A 341 -3.03 -18.73 13.57
C ALA A 341 -2.66 -17.86 14.79
N GLU A 342 -2.37 -18.49 15.94
CA GLU A 342 -2.02 -17.76 17.17
C GLU A 342 -0.66 -17.08 17.07
N VAL A 343 0.33 -17.81 16.55
CA VAL A 343 1.69 -17.29 16.36
C VAL A 343 1.70 -16.16 15.34
N LEU A 344 0.97 -16.31 14.23
CA LEU A 344 0.80 -15.27 13.22
C LEU A 344 0.11 -14.02 13.82
N SER A 345 -0.93 -14.19 14.62
CA SER A 345 -1.64 -13.08 15.27
C SER A 345 -0.72 -12.32 16.23
N LEU A 346 -0.01 -13.02 17.12
CA LEU A 346 0.96 -12.41 18.03
C LEU A 346 2.07 -11.69 17.27
N ARG A 347 2.60 -12.33 16.23
CA ARG A 347 3.65 -11.75 15.39
C ARG A 347 3.17 -10.48 14.69
N SER A 348 1.95 -10.48 14.18
CA SER A 348 1.32 -9.31 13.55
C SER A 348 1.24 -8.14 14.51
N LYS A 349 0.80 -8.38 15.75
CA LYS A 349 0.72 -7.34 16.79
C LYS A 349 2.10 -6.81 17.21
N LEU A 350 3.10 -7.68 17.33
CA LEU A 350 4.48 -7.27 17.60
C LEU A 350 5.04 -6.39 16.46
N ILE A 351 4.78 -6.76 15.21
CA ILE A 351 5.25 -6.03 14.04
C ILE A 351 4.52 -4.67 13.90
N ALA A 352 3.21 -4.63 14.15
CA ALA A 352 2.38 -3.43 14.10
C ALA A 352 2.66 -2.43 15.24
N GLY A 353 3.50 -2.81 16.23
CA GLY A 353 3.81 -1.98 17.39
C GLY A 353 2.77 -2.03 18.51
N GLU A 354 1.73 -2.88 18.38
CA GLU A 354 0.69 -3.06 19.40
C GLU A 354 1.21 -3.84 20.63
N LEU A 355 2.19 -4.74 20.41
CA LEU A 355 2.94 -5.38 21.48
C LEU A 355 4.32 -4.75 21.55
N ASP A 356 4.60 -4.02 22.63
CA ASP A 356 5.92 -3.44 22.90
C ASP A 356 6.71 -4.34 23.84
N LEU A 357 7.28 -5.39 23.25
CA LEU A 357 8.02 -6.44 23.95
C LEU A 357 9.39 -6.63 23.31
N ASP A 358 10.39 -6.89 24.14
CA ASP A 358 11.70 -7.37 23.70
C ASP A 358 11.64 -8.83 23.24
N GLY A 359 12.73 -9.32 22.66
CA GLY A 359 12.84 -10.69 22.14
C GLY A 359 12.44 -11.76 23.17
N PRO A 360 13.00 -11.74 24.40
CA PRO A 360 12.66 -12.70 25.44
C PRO A 360 11.20 -12.62 25.90
N SER A 361 10.66 -11.42 26.10
CA SER A 361 9.28 -11.25 26.56
C SER A 361 8.27 -11.68 25.50
N PHE A 362 8.55 -11.43 24.22
CA PHE A 362 7.70 -11.88 23.12
C PHE A 362 7.75 -13.40 22.96
N HIS A 363 8.92 -14.03 23.09
CA HIS A 363 9.04 -15.49 23.11
C HIS A 363 8.22 -16.09 24.26
N ALA A 364 8.35 -15.54 25.47
CA ALA A 364 7.59 -15.98 26.64
C ALA A 364 6.07 -15.85 26.43
N LEU A 365 5.62 -14.76 25.81
CA LEU A 365 4.21 -14.58 25.45
C LEU A 365 3.72 -15.66 24.47
N CYS A 366 4.51 -15.98 23.44
CA CYS A 366 4.18 -17.06 22.51
C CYS A 366 4.03 -18.39 23.26
N VAL A 367 4.99 -18.76 24.10
CA VAL A 367 4.94 -19.99 24.91
C VAL A 367 3.72 -20.01 25.83
N ALA A 368 3.45 -18.91 26.54
CA ALA A 368 2.29 -18.79 27.42
C ALA A 368 0.96 -18.94 26.67
N ARG A 369 0.88 -18.50 25.41
CA ARG A 369 -0.31 -18.70 24.57
C ARG A 369 -0.50 -20.17 24.23
N LEU A 370 0.57 -20.90 23.93
CA LEU A 370 0.52 -22.34 23.70
C LEU A 370 0.13 -23.12 24.96
N ASP A 371 0.62 -22.70 26.12
CA ASP A 371 0.22 -23.29 27.40
C ASP A 371 -1.28 -23.10 27.67
N LYS A 372 -1.86 -21.94 27.28
CA LYS A 372 -3.32 -21.72 27.33
C LYS A 372 -4.08 -22.64 26.37
N ILE A 373 -3.57 -22.88 25.16
CA ILE A 373 -4.18 -23.84 24.22
C ILE A 373 -4.17 -25.24 24.84
N ASN A 374 -3.04 -25.64 25.43
CA ASN A 374 -2.91 -26.94 26.09
C ASN A 374 -3.83 -27.06 27.31
N ALA A 375 -4.00 -26.00 28.10
CA ALA A 375 -4.87 -25.99 29.27
C ALA A 375 -6.36 -26.09 28.94
N ALA A 376 -6.77 -25.65 27.74
CA ALA A 376 -8.15 -25.74 27.25
C ALA A 376 -8.53 -27.13 26.72
N ARG A 377 -7.76 -28.17 27.03
CA ARG A 377 -8.04 -29.56 26.62
C ARG A 377 -9.14 -30.19 27.48
N GLU A 378 -9.83 -31.17 26.92
CA GLU A 378 -10.82 -31.95 27.66
C GLU A 378 -10.19 -32.69 28.86
N PRO A 379 -10.91 -32.81 30.00
CA PRO A 379 -10.42 -33.56 31.14
C PRO A 379 -10.06 -35.01 30.75
N GLY A 380 -8.84 -35.43 31.06
CA GLY A 380 -8.33 -36.76 30.72
C GLY A 380 -7.62 -36.87 29.36
N ALA A 381 -7.56 -35.80 28.57
CA ALA A 381 -6.73 -35.77 27.37
C ALA A 381 -5.22 -35.67 27.71
N ASP A 382 -4.39 -36.35 26.92
CA ASP A 382 -2.93 -36.32 27.03
C ASP A 382 -2.37 -34.90 26.98
N ASP A 383 -1.22 -34.68 27.64
CA ASP A 383 -0.50 -33.42 27.57
C ASP A 383 0.09 -33.20 26.16
N ARG A 384 -0.28 -32.07 25.54
CA ARG A 384 0.12 -31.69 24.17
C ARG A 384 1.14 -30.56 24.16
N SER A 385 1.64 -30.14 25.32
CA SER A 385 2.58 -29.02 25.47
C SER A 385 3.81 -29.16 24.57
N ALA A 386 4.45 -30.34 24.57
CA ALA A 386 5.62 -30.60 23.75
C ALA A 386 5.32 -30.54 22.24
N PHE A 387 4.14 -31.02 21.81
CA PHE A 387 3.71 -30.96 20.42
C PHE A 387 3.49 -29.51 19.97
N LEU A 388 2.74 -28.73 20.74
CA LEU A 388 2.42 -27.34 20.41
C LEU A 388 3.67 -26.47 20.34
N LYS A 389 4.57 -26.58 21.33
CA LYS A 389 5.83 -25.83 21.36
C LYS A 389 6.76 -26.27 20.23
N GLY A 390 6.90 -27.57 19.99
CA GLY A 390 7.66 -28.10 18.87
C GLY A 390 7.13 -27.65 17.50
N CYS A 391 5.81 -27.54 17.35
CA CYS A 391 5.14 -27.01 16.17
C CYS A 391 5.49 -25.53 15.93
N MET A 392 5.35 -24.67 16.96
CA MET A 392 5.75 -23.27 16.87
C MET A 392 7.23 -23.12 16.48
N TYR A 393 8.11 -23.94 17.05
CA TYR A 393 9.52 -23.90 16.71
C TYR A 393 9.82 -24.42 15.30
N ASP A 394 9.04 -25.38 14.80
CA ASP A 394 9.11 -25.82 13.40
C ASP A 394 8.63 -24.72 12.44
N ILE A 395 7.55 -24.01 12.77
CA ILE A 395 7.08 -22.81 12.04
C ILE A 395 8.16 -21.73 12.06
N ALA A 396 8.74 -21.43 13.22
CA ALA A 396 9.81 -20.46 13.35
C ALA A 396 11.07 -20.86 12.56
N ASP A 397 11.34 -22.16 12.39
CA ASP A 397 12.44 -22.62 11.55
C ASP A 397 12.10 -22.58 10.05
N ARG A 398 10.86 -22.82 9.62
CA ARG A 398 10.51 -22.88 8.19
C ARG A 398 10.14 -21.52 7.60
N CYS A 399 9.39 -20.72 8.36
CA CYS A 399 8.79 -19.46 7.92
C CYS A 399 9.65 -18.24 8.29
N MET A 400 9.16 -17.02 8.03
CA MET A 400 9.83 -15.76 8.37
C MET A 400 9.52 -15.26 9.79
N MET A 401 8.81 -16.05 10.61
CA MET A 401 8.58 -15.72 12.02
C MET A 401 9.92 -15.50 12.73
N ARG A 402 10.08 -14.36 13.41
CA ARG A 402 11.21 -14.05 14.30
C ARG A 402 10.66 -13.64 15.66
N PHE A 403 11.48 -13.74 16.71
CA PHE A 403 11.10 -13.30 18.04
C PHE A 403 11.39 -11.81 18.29
N VAL A 404 12.10 -11.15 17.37
CA VAL A 404 12.38 -9.70 17.40
C VAL A 404 11.67 -8.96 16.28
N ARG A 405 11.39 -7.67 16.47
CA ARG A 405 10.90 -6.81 15.39
C ARG A 405 11.96 -6.76 14.27
N PRO A 406 11.57 -6.89 12.99
CA PRO A 406 12.49 -6.64 11.88
C PRO A 406 12.99 -5.20 12.01
N GLN A 407 14.31 -5.01 11.94
CA GLN A 407 14.95 -3.69 11.88
C GLN A 407 14.62 -2.99 10.57
#